data_AF-A0A4V5MYZ3-F1
#
_entry.id   AF-A0A4V5MYZ3-F1
#
_cell.length_a   1.000
_cell.length_b   1.000
_cell.length_c   1.000
_cell.angle_alpha   90.00
_cell.angle_beta   90.00
_cell.angle_gamma   90.00
#
_symmetry.space_group_name_H-M   'P 1'
#
loop_
_entity.id
_entity.type
_entity.pdbx_description
1 polymer ?
#
loop_
_entity_poly.entity_id
_entity_poly.type
_entity_poly.pdbx_seq_one_letter_code
_entity_poly.pdbx_strand_id
1 'polypeptide(L)'
;MARHLSRVVAVLVTAVLAGGLAGAPSYAGQRTAAPLRHAHAHNDYEHERPLADALSHGLNSVEADIWLVGDQLLIGHEESDLTLDRTLESLYLDPLLAQVRANRGRVYRGYEFALQLLIDIKTAGAPTYTELAGHLERYRSMLSSATGGRVRLRAVTAVISGDRGARAPMEDA
;
A
#
# COMPACT_ATOMS: atom_id res chain seq x y z
N MET A 1 22.12 -31.02 74.50
CA MET A 1 21.49 -32.14 73.78
C MET A 1 20.02 -31.82 73.57
N ALA A 2 19.48 -32.14 72.38
CA ALA A 2 18.09 -32.00 71.93
C ALA A 2 17.60 -30.56 71.68
N ARG A 3 16.75 -30.26 70.69
CA ARG A 3 16.52 -30.73 69.31
C ARG A 3 15.49 -29.72 68.77
N HIS A 4 15.64 -29.37 67.50
CA HIS A 4 14.78 -28.53 66.67
C HIS A 4 13.28 -28.46 67.03
N LEU A 5 12.71 -27.27 66.89
CA LEU A 5 11.33 -27.08 66.44
C LEU A 5 11.30 -25.98 65.37
N SER A 6 11.15 -26.44 64.12
CA SER A 6 10.96 -25.63 62.93
C SER A 6 9.65 -24.84 63.02
N ARG A 7 9.69 -23.52 62.83
CA ARG A 7 8.50 -22.72 62.54
C ARG A 7 8.46 -22.44 61.04
N VAL A 8 7.65 -23.22 60.33
CA VAL A 8 7.27 -22.96 58.96
C VAL A 8 6.35 -21.74 58.97
N VAL A 9 6.80 -20.62 58.41
CA VAL A 9 5.94 -19.48 58.11
C VAL A 9 5.34 -19.75 56.74
N ALA A 10 4.06 -20.11 56.70
CA ALA A 10 3.30 -20.19 55.47
C ALA A 10 2.99 -18.76 55.00
N VAL A 11 3.72 -18.27 54.00
CA VAL A 11 3.36 -17.04 53.29
C VAL A 11 2.31 -17.41 52.24
N LEU A 12 1.06 -17.08 52.53
CA LEU A 12 -0.03 -17.10 51.55
C LEU A 12 0.18 -15.92 50.60
N VAL A 13 0.75 -16.19 49.42
CA VAL A 13 0.75 -15.24 48.30
C VAL A 13 -0.57 -15.42 47.56
N THR A 14 -1.54 -14.56 47.83
CA THR A 14 -2.72 -14.42 46.97
C THR A 14 -2.30 -13.75 45.67
N ALA A 15 -2.16 -14.55 44.60
CA ALA A 15 -2.00 -14.05 43.25
C ALA A 15 -3.33 -13.45 42.77
N VAL A 16 -3.42 -12.13 42.70
CA VAL A 16 -4.51 -11.45 41.97
C VAL A 16 -4.15 -11.48 40.49
N LEU A 17 -4.68 -12.47 39.77
CA LEU A 17 -4.71 -12.47 38.31
C LEU A 17 -5.77 -11.44 37.87
N ALA A 18 -5.36 -10.18 37.72
CA ALA A 18 -6.13 -9.19 36.99
C ALA A 18 -6.03 -9.52 35.49
N GLY A 19 -6.81 -10.51 35.05
CA GLY A 19 -7.07 -10.78 33.64
C GLY A 19 -7.94 -9.67 33.05
N GLY A 20 -7.32 -8.55 32.71
CA GLY A 20 -7.93 -7.54 31.85
C GLY A 20 -7.69 -7.91 30.39
N LEU A 21 -8.74 -8.35 29.70
CA LEU A 21 -8.74 -8.57 28.25
C LEU A 21 -8.20 -7.31 27.56
N ALA A 22 -7.00 -7.40 26.99
CA ALA A 22 -6.57 -6.46 25.97
C ALA A 22 -7.50 -6.68 24.77
N GLY A 23 -8.57 -5.89 24.69
CA GLY A 23 -9.40 -5.84 23.50
C GLY A 23 -8.49 -5.45 22.34
N ALA A 24 -8.39 -6.32 21.33
CA ALA A 24 -7.79 -5.94 20.06
C ALA A 24 -8.45 -4.63 19.59
N PRO A 25 -7.70 -3.69 18.99
CA PRO A 25 -8.32 -2.49 18.43
C PRO A 25 -9.38 -2.95 17.45
N SER A 26 -10.63 -2.73 17.84
CA SER A 26 -11.75 -2.86 16.92
C SER A 26 -11.61 -1.67 15.99
N TYR A 27 -11.10 -1.91 14.77
CA TYR A 27 -11.24 -0.98 13.66
C TYR A 27 -12.73 -0.90 13.28
N ALA A 28 -13.56 -0.41 14.19
CA ALA A 28 -14.91 0.01 13.92
C ALA A 28 -14.80 1.03 12.79
N GLY A 29 -15.33 0.66 11.62
CA GLY A 29 -14.99 1.25 10.32
C GLY A 29 -14.85 2.76 10.38
N GLN A 30 -13.63 3.25 10.16
CA GLN A 30 -13.43 4.63 9.75
C GLN A 30 -14.36 4.87 8.56
N ARG A 31 -15.31 5.80 8.73
CA ARG A 31 -16.17 6.21 7.62
C ARG A 31 -15.24 6.82 6.59
N THR A 32 -14.95 6.08 5.52
CA THR A 32 -14.24 6.62 4.36
C THR A 32 -14.99 7.86 3.90
N ALA A 33 -14.30 9.00 3.80
CA ALA A 33 -14.88 10.20 3.26
C ALA A 33 -15.46 9.92 1.86
N ALA A 34 -16.45 10.72 1.46
CA ALA A 34 -16.94 10.66 0.09
C ALA A 34 -15.75 10.91 -0.86
N PRO A 35 -15.52 10.05 -1.86
CA PRO A 35 -14.42 10.20 -2.80
C PRO A 35 -14.43 11.55 -3.52
N LEU A 36 -13.28 12.22 -3.49
CA LEU A 36 -12.99 13.50 -4.12
C LEU A 36 -12.34 13.26 -5.48
N ARG A 37 -13.15 13.31 -6.55
CA ARG A 37 -12.73 12.97 -7.92
C ARG A 37 -11.47 13.71 -8.40
N HIS A 38 -11.27 14.94 -7.94
CA HIS A 38 -10.20 15.85 -8.39
C HIS A 38 -9.18 16.16 -7.29
N ALA A 39 -9.04 15.27 -6.29
CA ALA A 39 -8.06 15.44 -5.23
C ALA A 39 -6.93 14.41 -5.39
N HIS A 40 -5.70 14.90 -5.25
CA HIS A 40 -4.47 14.13 -5.41
C HIS A 40 -3.65 14.17 -4.12
N ALA A 41 -3.14 13.01 -3.72
CA ALA A 41 -2.23 12.83 -2.60
C ALA A 41 -0.80 12.84 -3.14
N HIS A 42 -0.17 14.01 -3.12
CA HIS A 42 1.23 14.16 -3.52
C HIS A 42 2.12 13.47 -2.48
N ASN A 43 3.01 12.59 -2.92
CA ASN A 43 3.94 11.83 -2.09
C ASN A 43 3.31 11.18 -0.85
N ASP A 44 2.14 10.53 -0.99
CA ASP A 44 1.45 9.94 0.17
C ASP A 44 2.29 8.87 0.89
N TYR A 45 3.28 8.27 0.23
CA TYR A 45 4.27 7.38 0.84
C TYR A 45 5.07 8.03 1.99
N GLU A 46 5.17 9.36 2.07
CA GLU A 46 5.84 10.04 3.19
C GLU A 46 5.01 10.04 4.49
N HIS A 47 3.73 9.65 4.42
CA HIS A 47 2.86 9.57 5.58
C HIS A 47 3.00 8.24 6.37
N GLU A 48 2.55 8.25 7.63
CA GLU A 48 2.59 7.08 8.52
C GLU A 48 1.82 5.88 7.96
N ARG A 49 0.68 6.11 7.29
CA ARG A 49 -0.12 5.07 6.63
C ARG A 49 -0.42 5.47 5.18
N PRO A 50 0.52 5.30 4.24
CA PRO A 50 0.50 5.89 2.89
C PRO A 50 -0.86 5.90 2.15
N LEU A 51 -1.14 4.83 1.42
CA LEU A 51 -2.38 4.66 0.67
C LEU A 51 -3.61 4.68 1.59
N ALA A 52 -3.50 4.13 2.80
CA ALA A 52 -4.62 4.01 3.72
C ALA A 52 -5.19 5.37 4.14
N ASP A 53 -4.32 6.32 4.49
CA ASP A 53 -4.72 7.68 4.86
C ASP A 53 -5.33 8.41 3.66
N ALA A 54 -4.69 8.33 2.48
CA ALA A 54 -5.21 8.93 1.25
C ALA A 54 -6.62 8.43 0.91
N LEU A 55 -6.83 7.11 0.96
CA LEU A 55 -8.14 6.51 0.72
C LEU A 55 -9.16 6.88 1.80
N SER A 56 -8.75 6.95 3.07
CA SER A 56 -9.64 7.32 4.17
C SER A 56 -10.18 8.75 4.04
N HIS A 57 -9.36 9.65 3.47
CA HIS A 57 -9.71 11.03 3.15
C HIS A 57 -10.42 11.20 1.79
N GLY A 58 -10.64 10.10 1.06
CA GLY A 58 -11.36 10.10 -0.21
C GLY A 58 -10.54 10.59 -1.40
N LEU A 59 -9.21 10.68 -1.32
CA LEU A 59 -8.36 11.15 -2.41
C LEU A 59 -8.37 10.16 -3.60
N ASN A 60 -8.78 10.61 -4.78
CA ASN A 60 -8.91 9.73 -5.95
C ASN A 60 -7.64 9.64 -6.82
N SER A 61 -6.55 10.25 -6.37
CA SER A 61 -5.26 10.08 -7.00
C SER A 61 -4.16 10.05 -5.96
N VAL A 62 -3.16 9.20 -6.18
CA VAL A 62 -1.98 9.02 -5.32
C VAL A 62 -0.74 8.92 -6.19
N GLU A 63 0.44 9.13 -5.61
CA GLU A 63 1.71 9.20 -6.34
C GLU A 63 2.73 8.22 -5.78
N ALA A 64 3.42 7.52 -6.67
CA ALA A 64 4.47 6.58 -6.38
C ALA A 64 5.74 6.99 -7.15
N ASP A 65 6.69 7.59 -6.45
CA ASP A 65 8.04 7.86 -6.95
C ASP A 65 8.85 6.55 -6.91
N ILE A 66 9.11 5.93 -8.06
CA ILE A 66 9.75 4.61 -8.14
C ILE A 66 11.22 4.66 -8.57
N TRP A 67 12.02 3.81 -7.94
CA TRP A 67 13.42 3.55 -8.26
C TRP A 67 13.62 2.07 -8.52
N LEU A 68 14.28 1.72 -9.62
CA LEU A 68 14.76 0.38 -9.88
C LEU A 68 16.07 0.14 -9.14
N VAL A 69 16.05 -0.76 -8.16
CA VAL A 69 17.23 -1.20 -7.41
C VAL A 69 17.32 -2.71 -7.52
N GLY A 70 18.29 -3.19 -8.30
CA GLY A 70 18.35 -4.62 -8.68
C GLY A 70 17.15 -4.98 -9.56
N ASP A 71 16.31 -5.89 -9.07
CA ASP A 71 15.05 -6.35 -9.67
C ASP A 71 13.81 -5.82 -8.92
N GLN A 72 13.98 -4.89 -7.98
CA GLN A 72 12.89 -4.33 -7.17
C GLN A 72 12.56 -2.90 -7.57
N LEU A 73 11.27 -2.56 -7.53
CA LEU A 73 10.76 -1.20 -7.67
C LEU A 73 10.50 -0.62 -6.28
N LEU A 74 11.48 0.11 -5.75
CA LEU A 74 11.42 0.76 -4.44
C LEU A 74 10.75 2.13 -4.55
N ILE A 75 10.20 2.62 -3.43
CA ILE A 75 9.48 3.89 -3.34
C ILE A 75 10.29 4.90 -2.50
N GLY A 76 10.50 6.10 -3.04
CA GLY A 76 11.15 7.20 -2.32
C GLY A 76 11.30 8.45 -3.18
N HIS A 77 11.28 9.63 -2.55
CA HIS A 77 11.47 10.88 -3.27
C HIS A 77 12.94 11.07 -3.68
N GLU A 78 13.85 10.77 -2.76
CA GLU A 78 15.29 10.77 -2.95
C GLU A 78 15.88 9.35 -2.74
N GLU A 79 17.07 9.10 -3.31
CA GLU A 79 17.76 7.80 -3.18
C GLU A 79 18.05 7.43 -1.71
N SER A 80 18.25 8.44 -0.85
CA SER A 80 18.48 8.24 0.60
C SER A 80 17.25 7.75 1.36
N ASP A 81 16.05 7.87 0.79
CA ASP A 81 14.80 7.45 1.42
C ASP A 81 14.52 5.95 1.22
N LEU A 82 15.29 5.30 0.34
CA LEU A 82 15.00 3.94 -0.11
C LEU A 82 15.27 2.90 0.99
N THR A 83 14.25 2.09 1.24
CA THR A 83 14.35 0.91 2.09
C THR A 83 13.78 -0.30 1.37
N LEU A 84 14.34 -1.49 1.61
CA LEU A 84 14.01 -2.72 0.87
C LEU A 84 12.57 -3.22 1.13
N ASP A 85 11.92 -2.75 2.20
CA ASP A 85 10.55 -3.10 2.56
C ASP A 85 9.48 -2.20 1.91
N ARG A 86 9.90 -1.06 1.34
CA ARG A 86 9.02 -0.06 0.72
C ARG A 86 9.02 -0.22 -0.81
N THR A 87 8.29 -1.21 -1.29
CA THR A 87 8.15 -1.50 -2.72
C THR A 87 6.86 -0.94 -3.29
N LEU A 88 6.78 -0.81 -4.62
CA LEU A 88 5.56 -0.46 -5.33
C LEU A 88 4.40 -1.43 -4.98
N GLU A 89 4.70 -2.72 -4.86
CA GLU A 89 3.71 -3.71 -4.42
C GLU A 89 3.24 -3.50 -2.99
N SER A 90 4.17 -3.39 -2.04
CA SER A 90 3.82 -3.37 -0.62
C SER A 90 3.04 -2.13 -0.24
N LEU A 91 3.37 -0.98 -0.84
CA LEU A 91 2.71 0.30 -0.54
C LEU A 91 1.45 0.55 -1.38
N TYR A 92 1.39 0.08 -2.63
CA TYR A 92 0.31 0.44 -3.55
C TYR A 92 -0.43 -0.77 -4.16
N LEU A 93 0.26 -1.65 -4.89
CA LEU A 93 -0.46 -2.62 -5.75
C LEU A 93 -1.20 -3.70 -4.96
N ASP A 94 -0.57 -4.27 -3.92
CA ASP A 94 -1.21 -5.26 -3.05
C ASP A 94 -2.39 -4.69 -2.25
N PRO A 95 -2.24 -3.55 -1.53
CA PRO A 95 -3.36 -2.99 -0.78
C PRO A 95 -4.48 -2.47 -1.70
N LEU A 96 -4.18 -1.92 -2.89
CA LEU A 96 -5.22 -1.59 -3.88
C LEU A 96 -5.97 -2.83 -4.35
N LEU A 97 -5.27 -3.93 -4.68
CA LEU A 97 -5.92 -5.15 -5.13
C LEU A 97 -6.84 -5.73 -4.04
N ALA A 98 -6.38 -5.73 -2.78
CA ALA A 98 -7.20 -6.14 -1.63
C ALA A 98 -8.45 -5.27 -1.49
N GLN A 99 -8.30 -3.94 -1.57
CA GLN A 99 -9.41 -2.99 -1.52
C GLN A 99 -10.40 -3.23 -2.66
N VAL A 100 -9.91 -3.41 -3.89
CA VAL A 100 -10.74 -3.66 -5.08
C VAL A 100 -11.54 -4.95 -4.94
N ARG A 101 -10.94 -6.01 -4.40
CA ARG A 101 -11.64 -7.28 -4.11
C ARG A 101 -12.73 -7.09 -3.06
N ALA A 102 -12.43 -6.41 -1.96
CA ALA A 102 -13.39 -6.12 -0.89
C ALA A 102 -14.59 -5.29 -1.39
N ASN A 103 -14.34 -4.36 -2.31
CA ASN A 103 -15.32 -3.43 -2.86
C ASN A 103 -15.91 -3.87 -4.20
N ARG A 104 -15.82 -5.17 -4.53
CA ARG A 104 -16.47 -5.80 -5.70
C ARG A 104 -16.06 -5.16 -7.04
N GLY A 105 -14.77 -4.92 -7.22
CA GLY A 105 -14.21 -4.40 -8.48
C GLY A 105 -14.06 -2.87 -8.51
N ARG A 106 -14.14 -2.19 -7.37
CA ARG A 106 -14.00 -0.73 -7.24
C ARG A 106 -13.01 -0.38 -6.14
N VAL A 107 -12.30 0.73 -6.24
CA VAL A 107 -11.51 1.24 -5.09
C VAL A 107 -12.44 1.78 -4.00
N TYR A 108 -13.45 2.54 -4.40
CA TYR A 108 -14.47 3.09 -3.51
C TYR A 108 -15.82 2.42 -3.74
N ARG A 109 -16.38 1.79 -2.70
CA ARG A 109 -17.66 1.08 -2.77
C ARG A 109 -18.80 2.02 -3.16
N GLY A 110 -19.52 1.68 -4.23
CA GLY A 110 -20.67 2.46 -4.72
C GLY A 110 -20.29 3.65 -5.61
N TYR A 111 -19.02 3.82 -5.95
CA TYR A 111 -18.55 4.89 -6.84
C TYR A 111 -17.98 4.31 -8.13
N GLU A 112 -18.45 4.85 -9.26
CA GLU A 112 -18.19 4.35 -10.61
C GLU A 112 -17.10 5.18 -11.30
N PHE A 113 -15.89 5.16 -10.74
CA PHE A 113 -14.70 5.73 -11.36
C PHE A 113 -13.42 5.02 -10.94
N ALA A 114 -12.36 5.23 -11.72
CA ALA A 114 -11.03 4.72 -11.44
C ALA A 114 -10.26 5.67 -10.51
N LEU A 115 -9.51 5.08 -9.57
CA LEU A 115 -8.42 5.79 -8.89
C LEU A 115 -7.24 5.95 -9.85
N GLN A 116 -6.58 7.10 -9.83
CA GLN A 116 -5.35 7.32 -10.57
C GLN A 116 -4.14 7.02 -9.69
N LEU A 117 -3.36 6.01 -10.05
CA LEU A 117 -2.03 5.79 -9.49
C LEU A 117 -1.02 6.44 -10.43
N LEU A 118 -0.50 7.60 -10.05
CA LEU A 118 0.59 8.24 -10.77
C LEU A 118 1.89 7.53 -10.36
N ILE A 119 2.61 6.98 -11.34
CA ILE A 119 3.89 6.31 -11.13
C ILE A 119 4.95 7.18 -11.81
N ASP A 120 5.79 7.86 -11.03
CA ASP A 120 6.87 8.70 -11.55
C ASP A 120 8.20 7.96 -11.47
N ILE A 121 8.85 7.77 -12.61
CA ILE A 121 10.11 7.02 -12.71
C ILE A 121 11.28 7.95 -12.38
N LYS A 122 12.02 7.63 -11.30
CA LYS A 122 13.24 8.35 -10.91
C LYS A 122 14.51 7.72 -11.48
N THR A 123 14.54 6.39 -11.67
CA THR A 123 15.63 5.71 -12.38
C THR A 123 15.34 5.64 -13.87
N ALA A 124 15.94 6.55 -14.64
CA ALA A 124 15.77 6.60 -16.09
C ALA A 124 16.20 5.29 -16.78
N GLY A 125 15.54 4.97 -17.90
CA GLY A 125 15.94 3.91 -18.82
C GLY A 125 14.92 2.79 -19.05
N ALA A 126 15.12 2.10 -20.16
CA ALA A 126 14.31 0.95 -20.59
C ALA A 126 14.22 -0.20 -19.55
N PRO A 127 15.24 -0.46 -18.70
CA PRO A 127 15.13 -1.48 -17.65
C PRO A 127 13.99 -1.19 -16.65
N THR A 128 13.85 0.05 -16.17
CA THR A 128 12.78 0.42 -15.23
C THR A 128 11.40 0.22 -15.84
N TYR A 129 11.23 0.60 -17.11
CA TYR A 129 9.98 0.37 -17.84
C TYR A 129 9.68 -1.12 -18.03
N THR A 130 10.69 -1.93 -18.32
CA THR A 130 10.55 -3.38 -18.49
C THR A 130 10.11 -4.03 -17.18
N GLU A 131 10.78 -3.69 -16.07
CA GLU A 131 10.44 -4.25 -14.76
C GLU A 131 9.04 -3.80 -14.33
N LEU A 132 8.73 -2.50 -14.47
CA LEU A 132 7.40 -1.99 -14.16
C LEU A 132 6.30 -2.66 -14.99
N ALA A 133 6.53 -2.98 -16.26
CA ALA A 133 5.57 -3.72 -17.08
C ALA A 133 5.27 -5.11 -16.48
N GLY A 134 6.32 -5.84 -16.10
CA GLY A 134 6.21 -7.14 -15.45
C GLY A 134 5.45 -7.08 -14.12
N HIS A 135 5.68 -6.03 -13.33
CA HIS A 135 4.95 -5.77 -12.10
C HIS A 135 3.46 -5.52 -12.37
N LEU A 136 3.13 -4.58 -13.26
CA LEU A 136 1.74 -4.20 -13.56
C LEU A 136 0.94 -5.34 -14.19
N GLU A 137 1.55 -6.22 -14.99
CA GLU A 137 0.84 -7.36 -15.59
C GLU A 137 0.28 -8.32 -14.53
N ARG A 138 0.97 -8.51 -13.40
CA ARG A 138 0.45 -9.31 -12.27
C ARG A 138 -0.87 -8.74 -11.71
N TYR A 139 -1.10 -7.44 -11.89
CA TYR A 139 -2.27 -6.70 -11.42
C TYR A 139 -3.26 -6.29 -12.53
N ARG A 140 -3.09 -6.77 -13.76
CA ARG A 140 -3.99 -6.55 -14.92
C ARG A 140 -5.49 -6.74 -14.64
N SER A 141 -5.82 -7.50 -13.58
CA SER A 141 -7.20 -7.72 -13.12
C SER A 141 -7.90 -6.45 -12.62
N MET A 142 -7.14 -5.49 -12.06
CA MET A 142 -7.65 -4.23 -11.50
C MET A 142 -7.29 -2.99 -12.33
N LEU A 143 -6.29 -3.10 -13.21
CA LEU A 143 -5.73 -1.98 -13.97
C LEU A 143 -6.48 -1.70 -15.28
N SER A 144 -6.70 -0.42 -15.56
CA SER A 144 -7.13 0.07 -16.86
C SER A 144 -6.06 -0.20 -17.92
N SER A 145 -6.47 -0.48 -19.15
CA SER A 145 -5.54 -0.70 -20.28
C SER A 145 -5.88 0.18 -21.47
N ALA A 146 -4.88 0.50 -22.29
CA ALA A 146 -5.06 1.19 -23.55
C ALA A 146 -4.41 0.36 -24.67
N THR A 147 -5.22 -0.19 -25.58
CA THR A 147 -4.72 -1.05 -26.67
C THR A 147 -5.38 -0.64 -27.98
N GLY A 148 -4.58 -0.41 -29.03
CA GLY A 148 -5.10 -0.02 -30.35
C GLY A 148 -5.95 1.25 -30.33
N GLY A 149 -5.57 2.25 -29.51
CA GLY A 149 -6.30 3.51 -29.34
C GLY A 149 -7.60 3.41 -28.53
N ARG A 150 -7.94 2.24 -27.98
CA ARG A 150 -9.11 2.03 -27.12
C ARG A 150 -8.69 1.92 -25.67
N VAL A 151 -9.36 2.68 -24.80
CA VAL A 151 -9.17 2.62 -23.34
C VAL A 151 -10.25 1.73 -22.72
N ARG A 152 -9.82 0.72 -21.97
CA ARG A 152 -10.68 -0.10 -21.10
C ARG A 152 -10.44 0.31 -19.66
N LEU A 153 -11.39 1.03 -19.08
CA LEU A 153 -11.32 1.45 -17.68
C LEU A 153 -11.56 0.28 -16.72
N ARG A 154 -10.84 0.29 -15.60
CA ARG A 154 -11.05 -0.58 -14.44
C ARG A 154 -11.03 0.20 -13.13
N ALA A 155 -10.72 -0.45 -12.02
CA ALA A 155 -10.74 0.15 -10.70
C ALA A 155 -9.60 1.15 -10.49
N VAL A 156 -8.45 0.91 -11.13
CA VAL A 156 -7.26 1.76 -11.02
C VAL A 156 -6.72 2.04 -12.42
N THR A 157 -6.34 3.28 -12.70
CA THR A 157 -5.59 3.66 -13.90
C THR A 157 -4.18 4.03 -13.47
N ALA A 158 -3.20 3.21 -13.84
CA ALA A 158 -1.80 3.56 -13.71
C ALA A 158 -1.46 4.60 -14.79
N VAL A 159 -0.89 5.73 -14.38
CA VAL A 159 -0.42 6.80 -15.25
C VAL A 159 1.07 6.93 -15.03
N ILE A 160 1.87 6.72 -16.08
CA ILE A 160 3.32 6.61 -15.96
C ILE A 160 3.97 7.91 -16.44
N SER A 161 4.86 8.44 -15.61
CA SER A 161 5.66 9.66 -15.81
C SER A 161 7.14 9.34 -15.62
N GLY A 162 8.02 10.32 -15.92
CA GLY A 162 9.47 10.15 -15.87
C GLY A 162 10.03 9.48 -17.12
N ASP A 163 11.19 9.94 -17.59
CA ASP A 163 11.92 9.44 -18.77
C ASP A 163 11.07 8.84 -19.91
N ARG A 164 10.11 9.64 -20.43
CA ARG A 164 9.14 9.16 -21.43
C ARG A 164 9.79 8.70 -22.75
N GLY A 165 11.06 9.03 -23.00
CA GLY A 165 11.80 8.54 -24.16
C GLY A 165 12.09 7.04 -24.11
N ALA A 166 12.10 6.45 -22.91
CA ALA A 166 12.40 5.04 -22.70
C ALA A 166 11.16 4.13 -22.64
N ARG A 167 9.97 4.64 -22.97
CA ARG A 167 8.68 3.94 -22.73
C ARG A 167 8.36 2.76 -23.64
N ALA A 168 9.14 2.55 -24.71
CA ALA A 168 8.88 1.52 -25.73
C ALA A 168 8.58 0.11 -25.15
N PRO A 169 9.28 -0.39 -24.11
CA PRO A 169 9.00 -1.72 -23.55
C PRO A 169 7.56 -1.92 -23.05
N MET A 170 6.83 -0.85 -22.74
CA MET A 170 5.43 -0.92 -22.32
C MET A 170 4.42 -0.72 -23.44
N GLU A 171 4.83 -0.12 -24.56
CA GLU A 171 3.96 0.08 -25.71
C GLU A 171 3.80 -1.22 -26.52
N ASP A 172 4.78 -2.13 -26.41
CA ASP A 172 4.85 -3.41 -27.11
C ASP A 172 4.34 -4.62 -26.30
N ALA A 173 3.97 -4.43 -25.02
CA ALA A 173 3.60 -5.48 -24.06
C ALA A 173 2.13 -5.93 -24.12
#